data_AF-A0A1H4JMA5-F1
#
_entry.id   AF-A0A1H4JMA5-F1
#
_cell.length_a   1.000
_cell.length_b   1.000
_cell.length_c   1.000
_cell.angle_alpha   90.00
_cell.angle_beta   90.00
_cell.angle_gamma   90.00
#
_symmetry.space_group_name_H-M   'P 1'
#
loop_
_entity.id
_entity.type
_entity.pdbx_description
1 polymer ?
#
loop_
_entity_poly.entity_id
_entity_poly.type
_entity_poly.pdbx_seq_one_letter_code
_entity_poly.pdbx_strand_id
1 'polypeptide(L)'
;MAPPEAKGMRQFAGQPEKPPAVSVLEHPTARRWEESVTELHKSNSSALVVIPQRKDFLKAASARRQGTSSFLLQARDRRDGDQVTRIGFTASKKIGNAVARNRAKRRMREVARAVLPELGRDGWDYVLVARPEATLSRVFSDMVSDLREAFASVHRERAPKPPRDSATGPVPPPAGAGQ
;
A
#
# COMPACT_ATOMS: atom_id res chain seq x y z
N MET A 1 9.93 -31.41 68.91
CA MET A 1 8.55 -31.20 68.43
C MET A 1 8.62 -31.04 66.91
N ALA A 2 8.35 -32.12 66.18
CA ALA A 2 8.51 -32.20 64.74
C ALA A 2 7.26 -31.66 64.01
N PRO A 3 7.41 -30.95 62.88
CA PRO A 3 6.36 -30.86 61.86
C PRO A 3 6.45 -32.05 60.87
N PRO A 4 5.31 -32.62 60.44
CA PRO A 4 5.26 -33.80 59.59
C PRO A 4 5.40 -33.50 58.08
N GLU A 5 6.21 -34.35 57.47
CA GLU A 5 6.03 -35.15 56.23
C GLU A 5 5.52 -34.54 54.90
N ALA A 6 6.25 -34.94 53.86
CA ALA A 6 6.20 -34.52 52.47
C ALA A 6 5.39 -35.45 51.55
N LYS A 7 4.93 -34.92 50.41
CA LYS A 7 4.79 -35.61 49.10
C LYS A 7 4.43 -34.55 48.05
N GLY A 8 4.89 -34.56 46.81
CA GLY A 8 5.72 -35.51 46.10
C GLY A 8 6.28 -34.89 44.80
N MET A 9 7.26 -35.60 44.28
CA MET A 9 8.05 -35.38 43.06
C MET A 9 7.26 -34.92 41.83
N ARG A 10 7.90 -34.07 41.01
CA ARG A 10 8.11 -34.33 39.58
C ARG A 10 9.34 -33.57 39.08
N GLN A 11 10.34 -34.34 38.67
CA GLN A 11 11.58 -33.89 38.06
C GLN A 11 11.30 -33.56 36.59
N PHE A 12 11.76 -32.41 36.10
CA PHE A 12 11.99 -32.16 34.68
C PHE A 12 13.36 -31.49 34.55
N ALA A 13 14.35 -32.29 34.17
CA ALA A 13 15.65 -31.84 33.70
C ALA A 13 15.56 -31.48 32.22
N GLY A 14 16.35 -30.49 31.79
CA GLY A 14 16.75 -30.31 30.38
C GLY A 14 16.47 -28.94 29.78
N GLN A 15 17.49 -28.08 29.77
CA GLN A 15 17.75 -27.11 28.68
C GLN A 15 19.06 -27.53 28.00
N PRO A 16 19.49 -26.90 26.88
CA PRO A 16 18.80 -26.64 25.62
C PRO A 16 19.65 -27.10 24.40
N GLU A 17 19.05 -27.53 23.30
CA GLU A 17 19.81 -27.78 22.06
C GLU A 17 19.14 -27.20 20.80
N LYS A 18 19.95 -26.45 20.04
CA LYS A 18 19.63 -25.88 18.72
C LYS A 18 19.95 -26.90 17.61
N PRO A 19 19.41 -26.71 16.39
CA PRO A 19 18.91 -27.79 15.54
C PRO A 19 19.93 -28.30 14.52
N PRO A 20 19.66 -29.44 13.84
CA PRO A 20 20.28 -29.76 12.57
C PRO A 20 19.29 -29.76 11.38
N ALA A 21 19.77 -29.08 10.32
CA ALA A 21 19.76 -29.47 8.92
C ALA A 21 18.59 -30.29 8.35
N VAL A 22 17.83 -29.67 7.43
CA VAL A 22 17.19 -30.40 6.33
C VAL A 22 17.97 -30.07 5.07
N SER A 23 18.60 -31.09 4.49
CA SER A 23 19.27 -31.03 3.20
C SER A 23 18.71 -32.14 2.31
N VAL A 24 18.73 -31.81 1.01
CA VAL A 24 18.66 -32.69 -0.17
C VAL A 24 17.27 -33.09 -0.66
N LEU A 25 16.92 -32.57 -1.85
CA LEU A 25 16.90 -33.39 -3.06
C LEU A 25 17.08 -32.49 -4.30
N GLU A 26 18.25 -32.63 -4.94
CA GLU A 26 18.56 -32.13 -6.27
C GLU A 26 17.80 -32.94 -7.34
N HIS A 27 17.56 -32.32 -8.51
CA HIS A 27 17.52 -32.87 -9.88
C HIS A 27 16.66 -31.92 -10.81
N PRO A 28 16.81 -31.95 -12.15
CA PRO A 28 17.83 -31.20 -12.88
C PRO A 28 17.29 -30.66 -14.23
N THR A 29 16.82 -29.42 -14.36
CA THR A 29 16.53 -28.82 -15.69
C THR A 29 16.61 -27.28 -15.65
N ALA A 30 17.80 -26.80 -15.32
CA ALA A 30 18.14 -25.41 -15.16
C ALA A 30 18.22 -24.58 -16.48
N ARG A 31 17.36 -24.79 -17.49
CA ARG A 31 17.46 -24.01 -18.75
C ARG A 31 16.17 -23.54 -19.42
N ARG A 32 14.99 -23.76 -18.83
CA ARG A 32 13.71 -23.24 -19.39
C ARG A 32 12.93 -22.36 -18.43
N TRP A 33 13.40 -22.24 -17.19
CA TRP A 33 12.70 -21.53 -16.13
C TRP A 33 13.04 -20.03 -16.07
N GLU A 34 14.15 -19.57 -16.66
CA GLU A 34 14.46 -18.12 -16.69
C GLU A 34 13.55 -17.34 -17.66
N GLU A 35 13.21 -17.92 -18.81
CA GLU A 35 12.33 -17.27 -19.79
C GLU A 35 10.86 -17.26 -19.36
N SER A 36 10.42 -18.27 -18.61
CA SER A 36 9.03 -18.38 -18.13
C SER A 36 8.75 -17.57 -16.85
N VAL A 37 9.78 -17.16 -16.12
CA VAL A 37 9.60 -16.32 -14.92
C VAL A 37 9.19 -14.91 -15.31
N THR A 38 9.61 -14.38 -16.46
CA THR A 38 9.21 -13.03 -16.90
C THR A 38 7.74 -12.98 -17.32
N GLU A 39 7.18 -14.08 -17.85
CA GLU A 39 5.83 -14.12 -18.41
C GLU A 39 4.75 -14.50 -17.39
N LEU A 40 5.10 -15.24 -16.32
CA LEU A 40 4.19 -15.56 -15.21
C LEU A 40 4.00 -14.43 -14.18
N HIS A 41 4.81 -13.36 -14.24
CA HIS A 41 4.57 -12.15 -13.43
C HIS A 41 3.28 -11.40 -13.82
N LYS A 42 2.62 -11.80 -14.92
CA LYS A 42 1.43 -11.13 -15.44
C LYS A 42 0.10 -11.59 -14.84
N SER A 43 0.06 -12.71 -14.11
CA SER A 43 -1.24 -13.35 -13.80
C SER A 43 -1.49 -13.77 -12.36
N ASN A 44 -0.60 -13.56 -11.38
CA ASN A 44 -0.98 -13.97 -10.01
C ASN A 44 -0.25 -13.26 -8.86
N SER A 45 -0.52 -11.97 -8.65
CA SER A 45 -0.27 -11.32 -7.35
C SER A 45 -1.25 -10.17 -7.11
N SER A 46 -2.44 -10.53 -6.66
CA SER A 46 -3.43 -9.62 -6.05
C SER A 46 -2.94 -9.03 -4.70
N ALA A 47 -1.72 -9.34 -4.28
CA ALA A 47 -1.03 -8.78 -3.13
C ALA A 47 -0.22 -7.55 -3.53
N LEU A 48 -0.69 -6.36 -3.16
CA LEU A 48 0.08 -5.13 -3.25
C LEU A 48 1.40 -5.28 -2.48
N VAL A 49 2.54 -5.03 -3.12
CA VAL A 49 3.84 -5.01 -2.44
C VAL A 49 3.94 -3.73 -1.61
N VAL A 50 3.98 -3.88 -0.29
CA VAL A 50 4.00 -2.73 0.63
C VAL A 50 5.43 -2.28 0.90
N ILE A 51 5.67 -0.96 0.91
CA ILE A 51 6.97 -0.39 1.31
C ILE A 51 7.26 -0.76 2.77
N PRO A 52 8.34 -1.51 3.07
CA PRO A 52 8.57 -2.03 4.42
C PRO A 52 9.35 -1.07 5.32
N GLN A 53 10.23 -0.23 4.75
CA GLN A 53 11.21 0.54 5.52
C GLN A 53 10.87 2.03 5.56
N ARG A 54 10.94 2.63 6.75
CA ARG A 54 10.67 4.06 6.97
C ARG A 54 11.54 4.98 6.09
N LYS A 55 12.79 4.62 5.82
CA LYS A 55 13.68 5.42 4.95
C LYS A 55 13.11 5.59 3.54
N ASP A 56 12.41 4.58 3.03
CA ASP A 56 11.84 4.64 1.68
C ASP A 56 10.59 5.52 1.65
N PHE A 57 9.80 5.53 2.73
CA PHE A 57 8.73 6.53 2.89
C PHE A 57 9.28 7.96 2.88
N LEU A 58 10.41 8.22 3.55
CA LEU A 58 11.02 9.55 3.57
C LEU A 58 11.56 9.94 2.18
N LYS A 59 12.21 9.01 1.48
CA LYS A 59 12.69 9.23 0.11
C LYS A 59 11.54 9.50 -0.86
N ALA A 60 10.47 8.70 -0.79
CA ALA A 60 9.25 8.95 -1.57
C ALA A 60 8.60 10.29 -1.20
N ALA A 61 8.69 10.70 0.06
CA ALA A 61 8.12 11.96 0.50
C ALA A 61 8.83 13.21 -0.03
N SER A 62 10.13 13.11 -0.29
CA SER A 62 10.95 14.16 -0.91
C SER A 62 10.86 14.18 -2.44
N ALA A 63 10.19 13.21 -3.06
CA ALA A 63 10.08 13.08 -4.51
C ALA A 63 8.85 13.82 -5.08
N ARG A 64 8.28 13.33 -6.18
CA ARG A 64 7.12 13.95 -6.82
C ARG A 64 5.90 13.83 -5.92
N ARG A 65 5.09 14.89 -5.84
CA ARG A 65 3.89 14.93 -5.00
C ARG A 65 2.74 15.51 -5.80
N GLN A 66 1.62 14.80 -5.78
CA GLN A 66 0.38 15.23 -6.40
C GLN A 66 -0.75 15.14 -5.38
N GLY A 67 -1.24 16.30 -4.93
CA GLY A 67 -2.47 16.31 -4.14
C GLY A 67 -3.62 15.70 -4.95
N THR A 68 -4.54 14.97 -4.33
CA THR A 68 -5.92 14.64 -4.79
C THR A 68 -6.94 15.28 -3.86
N SER A 69 -8.21 15.35 -4.26
CA SER A 69 -9.26 15.87 -3.36
C SER A 69 -9.41 14.93 -2.15
N SER A 70 -9.16 13.63 -2.36
CA SER A 70 -9.26 12.58 -1.34
C SER A 70 -7.98 12.38 -0.50
N PHE A 71 -6.79 12.47 -1.09
CA PHE A 71 -5.50 12.11 -0.48
C PHE A 71 -4.33 12.92 -1.09
N LEU A 72 -3.10 12.56 -0.78
CA LEU A 72 -1.88 13.07 -1.42
C LEU A 72 -1.11 11.86 -1.93
N LEU A 73 -0.86 11.81 -3.24
CA LEU A 73 0.01 10.81 -3.85
C LEU A 73 1.44 11.35 -3.85
N GLN A 74 2.37 10.55 -3.35
CA GLN A 74 3.80 10.77 -3.50
C GLN A 74 4.34 9.64 -4.36
N ALA A 75 5.23 9.98 -5.29
CA ALA A 75 5.73 9.04 -6.26
C ALA A 75 7.21 9.26 -6.50
N ARG A 76 7.97 8.18 -6.45
CA ARG A 76 9.41 8.18 -6.65
C ARG A 76 9.79 7.06 -7.60
N ASP A 77 10.54 7.43 -8.61
CA ASP A 77 11.28 6.49 -9.44
C ASP A 77 12.52 6.03 -8.64
N ARG A 78 12.63 4.72 -8.35
CA ARG A 78 13.73 4.18 -7.55
C ARG A 78 15.03 4.11 -8.33
N ARG A 79 14.95 3.89 -9.65
CA ARG A 79 16.10 3.72 -10.56
C ARG A 79 17.16 2.73 -10.06
N ASP A 80 16.76 1.73 -9.30
CA ASP A 80 17.67 0.72 -8.72
C ASP A 80 17.67 -0.60 -9.50
N GLY A 81 17.06 -0.62 -10.68
CA GLY A 81 16.98 -1.80 -11.56
C GLY A 81 15.93 -2.84 -11.12
N ASP A 82 15.32 -2.67 -9.95
CA ASP A 82 14.23 -3.50 -9.47
C ASP A 82 12.92 -3.06 -10.12
N GLN A 83 12.26 -3.97 -10.84
CA GLN A 83 10.99 -3.70 -11.53
C GLN A 83 9.78 -3.77 -10.58
N VAL A 84 9.96 -4.12 -9.31
CA VAL A 84 8.85 -4.23 -8.37
C VAL A 84 8.25 -2.87 -8.04
N THR A 85 6.97 -2.71 -8.38
CA THR A 85 6.14 -1.58 -7.94
C THR A 85 5.78 -1.73 -6.46
N ARG A 86 6.04 -0.70 -5.65
CA ARG A 86 5.75 -0.71 -4.20
C ARG A 86 4.78 0.39 -3.81
N ILE A 87 3.94 0.13 -2.82
CA ILE A 87 3.00 1.11 -2.28
C ILE A 87 3.05 1.25 -0.76
N GLY A 88 3.02 2.48 -0.26
CA GLY A 88 2.93 2.82 1.15
C GLY A 88 1.62 3.55 1.46
N PHE A 89 1.09 3.33 2.67
CA PHE A 89 -0.10 4.03 3.15
C PHE A 89 0.22 4.78 4.44
N THR A 90 0.00 6.08 4.44
CA THR A 90 0.19 6.95 5.60
C THR A 90 -1.15 7.54 6.03
N ALA A 91 -1.52 7.29 7.29
CA ALA A 91 -2.70 7.88 7.92
C ALA A 91 -2.24 8.74 9.11
N SER A 92 -2.37 10.06 9.00
CA SER A 92 -1.99 10.98 10.06
C SER A 92 -2.91 10.86 11.28
N LYS A 93 -2.41 11.25 12.46
CA LYS A 93 -3.21 11.38 13.70
C LYS A 93 -4.41 12.33 13.49
N LYS A 94 -4.30 13.29 12.57
CA LYS A 94 -5.36 14.24 12.21
C LYS A 94 -6.64 13.61 11.64
N ILE A 95 -6.60 12.35 11.19
CA ILE A 95 -7.78 11.64 10.66
C ILE A 95 -8.78 11.27 11.77
N GLY A 96 -8.31 11.14 13.01
CA GLY A 96 -9.12 10.77 14.16
C GLY A 96 -8.61 9.52 14.87
N ASN A 97 -9.54 8.75 15.45
CA ASN A 97 -9.23 7.60 16.29
C ASN A 97 -8.58 6.43 15.52
N ALA A 98 -8.19 5.37 16.24
CA ALA A 98 -7.58 4.19 15.63
C ALA A 98 -8.47 3.55 14.55
N VAL A 99 -9.78 3.52 14.77
CA VAL A 99 -10.76 2.94 13.84
C VAL A 99 -10.84 3.76 12.55
N ALA A 100 -10.91 5.08 12.64
CA ALA A 100 -10.92 6.00 11.50
C ALA A 100 -9.65 5.86 10.66
N ARG A 101 -8.47 5.79 11.30
CA ARG A 101 -7.19 5.56 10.61
C ARG A 101 -7.15 4.20 9.92
N ASN A 102 -7.65 3.15 10.57
CA ASN A 102 -7.69 1.81 9.98
C ASN A 102 -8.69 1.73 8.82
N ARG A 103 -9.85 2.40 8.93
CA ARG A 103 -10.83 2.54 7.84
C ARG A 103 -10.23 3.28 6.65
N ALA A 104 -9.53 4.39 6.89
CA ALA A 104 -8.82 5.12 5.83
C ALA A 104 -7.78 4.23 5.12
N LYS A 105 -6.94 3.51 5.88
CA LYS A 105 -5.96 2.56 5.31
C LYS A 105 -6.62 1.42 4.54
N ARG A 106 -7.76 0.89 5.01
CA ARG A 106 -8.52 -0.15 4.28
C ARG A 106 -9.05 0.40 2.96
N ARG A 107 -9.71 1.56 2.98
CA ARG A 107 -10.24 2.20 1.77
C ARG A 107 -9.14 2.51 0.75
N MET A 108 -8.02 3.10 1.19
CA MET A 108 -6.90 3.37 0.30
C MET A 108 -6.29 2.09 -0.29
N ARG A 109 -6.25 0.99 0.47
CA ARG A 109 -5.79 -0.31 -0.05
C ARG A 109 -6.68 -0.83 -1.17
N GLU A 110 -8.00 -0.76 -1.02
CA GLU A 110 -8.92 -1.21 -2.07
C GLU A 110 -8.84 -0.32 -3.32
N VAL A 111 -8.75 1.00 -3.14
CA VAL A 111 -8.54 1.93 -4.27
C VAL A 111 -7.22 1.65 -4.98
N ALA A 112 -6.15 1.38 -4.24
CA ALA A 112 -4.86 1.01 -4.82
C ALA A 112 -4.94 -0.32 -5.56
N ARG A 113 -5.62 -1.34 -5.03
CA ARG A 113 -5.81 -2.62 -5.73
C ARG A 113 -6.51 -2.45 -7.08
N ALA A 114 -7.47 -1.54 -7.17
CA ALA A 114 -8.20 -1.29 -8.40
C ALA A 114 -7.35 -0.57 -9.47
N VAL A 115 -6.44 0.32 -9.06
CA VAL A 115 -5.74 1.22 -10.00
C VAL A 115 -4.29 0.83 -10.26
N LEU A 116 -3.59 0.26 -9.27
CA LEU A 116 -2.17 -0.04 -9.37
C LEU A 116 -1.83 -1.05 -10.47
N PRO A 117 -2.61 -2.12 -10.71
CA PRO A 117 -2.35 -3.04 -11.83
C PRO A 117 -2.50 -2.38 -13.21
N GLU A 118 -3.32 -1.33 -13.32
CA GLU A 118 -3.58 -0.63 -14.59
C GLU A 118 -2.56 0.49 -14.86
N LEU A 119 -2.19 1.25 -13.82
CA LEU A 119 -1.42 2.50 -13.96
C LEU A 119 -0.09 2.52 -13.22
N GLY A 120 0.22 1.49 -12.45
CA GLY A 120 1.51 1.34 -11.77
C GLY A 120 2.65 1.22 -12.78
N ARG A 121 3.78 1.87 -12.49
CA ARG A 121 5.02 1.72 -13.26
C ARG A 121 6.06 0.96 -12.46
N ASP A 122 6.71 0.04 -13.15
CA ASP A 122 7.76 -0.80 -12.59
C ASP A 122 8.93 0.02 -12.06
N GLY A 123 9.41 -0.35 -10.87
CA GLY A 123 10.47 0.37 -10.16
C GLY A 123 10.04 1.69 -9.51
N TRP A 124 8.74 1.95 -9.38
CA TRP A 124 8.23 3.11 -8.67
C TRP A 124 7.78 2.78 -7.23
N ASP A 125 8.09 3.69 -6.32
CA ASP A 125 7.54 3.77 -4.98
C ASP A 125 6.39 4.78 -4.97
N TYR A 126 5.19 4.31 -4.63
CA TYR A 126 4.02 5.16 -4.43
C TYR A 126 3.68 5.26 -2.95
N VAL A 127 3.38 6.44 -2.43
CA VAL A 127 2.90 6.62 -1.07
C VAL A 127 1.62 7.43 -1.08
N LEU A 128 0.54 6.83 -0.57
CA LEU A 128 -0.73 7.50 -0.36
C LEU A 128 -0.81 8.05 1.05
N VAL A 129 -0.95 9.36 1.16
CA VAL A 129 -1.15 10.05 2.44
C VAL A 129 -2.60 10.48 2.54
N ALA A 130 -3.34 9.91 3.49
CA ALA A 130 -4.73 10.24 3.71
C ALA A 130 -4.88 11.68 4.23
N ARG A 131 -5.83 12.41 3.63
CA ARG A 131 -6.26 13.73 4.11
C ARG A 131 -7.39 13.56 5.13
N PRO A 132 -7.36 14.31 6.24
CA PRO A 132 -8.43 14.28 7.24
C PRO A 132 -9.77 14.65 6.59
N GLU A 133 -10.84 14.01 7.06
CA GLU A 133 -12.23 14.14 6.59
C GLU A 133 -12.46 13.66 5.15
N ALA A 134 -11.72 14.19 4.17
CA ALA A 134 -11.86 13.89 2.75
C ALA A 134 -11.68 12.39 2.40
N THR A 135 -10.78 11.66 3.06
CA THR A 135 -10.57 10.22 2.76
C THR A 135 -11.74 9.35 3.25
N LEU A 136 -12.48 9.80 4.27
CA LEU A 136 -13.49 8.99 4.96
C LEU A 136 -14.92 9.24 4.49
N SER A 137 -15.22 10.49 4.10
CA SER A 137 -16.55 10.92 3.63
C SER A 137 -16.74 10.75 2.13
N ARG A 138 -15.68 10.81 1.33
CA ARG A 138 -15.77 10.77 -0.14
C ARG A 138 -16.25 9.41 -0.66
N VAL A 139 -16.93 9.42 -1.81
CA VAL A 139 -17.41 8.19 -2.46
C VAL A 139 -16.22 7.40 -3.02
N PHE A 140 -16.32 6.06 -3.00
CA PHE A 140 -15.23 5.19 -3.45
C PHE A 140 -14.90 5.39 -4.94
N SER A 141 -15.90 5.53 -5.80
CA SER A 141 -15.74 5.84 -7.23
C SER A 141 -14.88 7.08 -7.47
N ASP A 142 -15.12 8.13 -6.69
CA ASP A 142 -14.41 9.39 -6.83
C ASP A 142 -12.98 9.25 -6.31
N MET A 143 -12.76 8.45 -5.28
CA MET A 143 -11.40 8.14 -4.80
C MET A 143 -10.58 7.38 -5.85
N VAL A 144 -11.21 6.47 -6.60
CA VAL A 144 -10.58 5.75 -7.71
C VAL A 144 -10.24 6.72 -8.84
N SER A 145 -11.19 7.58 -9.23
CA SER A 145 -10.97 8.60 -10.26
C SER A 145 -9.85 9.57 -9.89
N ASP A 146 -9.87 10.07 -8.65
CA ASP A 146 -8.80 10.88 -8.07
C ASP A 146 -7.43 10.20 -8.17
N LEU A 147 -7.38 8.88 -7.90
CA LEU A 147 -6.12 8.14 -7.98
C LEU A 147 -5.63 8.08 -9.43
N ARG A 148 -6.52 7.76 -10.37
CA ARG A 148 -6.19 7.71 -11.81
C ARG A 148 -5.66 9.04 -12.32
N GLU A 149 -6.31 10.15 -11.98
CA GLU A 149 -5.84 11.50 -12.31
C GLU A 149 -4.46 11.79 -11.69
N ALA A 150 -4.23 11.34 -10.46
CA ALA A 150 -2.95 11.52 -9.80
C ALA A 150 -1.83 10.77 -10.51
N PHE A 151 -2.06 9.52 -10.90
CA PHE A 151 -1.12 8.73 -11.69
C PHE A 151 -0.83 9.39 -13.04
N ALA A 152 -1.87 9.82 -13.77
CA ALA A 152 -1.72 10.54 -15.02
C ALA A 152 -0.87 11.80 -14.84
N SER A 153 -1.12 12.60 -13.81
CA SER A 153 -0.38 13.83 -13.52
C SER A 153 1.05 13.60 -13.05
N VAL A 154 1.33 12.52 -12.29
CA VAL A 154 2.67 12.19 -11.81
C VAL A 154 3.56 11.67 -12.95
N HIS A 155 2.96 10.96 -13.89
CA HIS A 155 3.63 10.35 -15.04
C HIS A 155 3.69 11.26 -16.26
N ARG A 156 2.88 12.32 -16.34
CA ARG A 156 3.01 13.35 -17.36
C ARG A 156 4.32 14.12 -17.16
N GLU A 157 5.04 14.36 -18.25
CA GLU A 157 6.10 15.36 -18.26
C GLU A 157 5.49 16.73 -17.92
N ARG A 158 6.14 17.42 -16.97
CA ARG A 158 5.55 18.49 -16.14
C ARG A 158 4.81 19.55 -16.97
N ALA A 159 3.47 19.57 -16.86
CA ALA A 159 2.66 20.78 -17.05
C ALA A 159 2.16 21.25 -15.68
N PRO A 160 2.15 22.57 -15.39
CA PRO A 160 1.76 23.10 -14.08
C PRO A 160 0.30 22.74 -13.79
N LYS A 161 0.08 22.13 -12.61
CA LYS A 161 -1.24 21.77 -12.12
C LYS A 161 -2.04 23.06 -11.83
N PRO A 162 -3.29 23.19 -12.31
CA PRO A 162 -4.12 24.32 -11.90
C PRO A 162 -4.35 24.29 -10.37
N PRO A 163 -4.36 25.47 -9.71
CA PRO A 163 -4.63 25.59 -8.29
C PRO A 163 -6.02 25.03 -7.95
N ARG A 164 -6.12 24.49 -6.73
CA ARG A 164 -7.26 23.70 -6.26
C ARG A 164 -8.38 24.50 -5.62
N ASP A 165 -8.60 25.68 -6.19
CA ASP A 165 -9.65 26.58 -5.72
C ASP A 165 -10.84 26.57 -6.69
N SER A 166 -10.96 25.53 -7.53
CA SER A 166 -12.17 25.28 -8.32
C SER A 166 -13.23 24.66 -7.42
N ALA A 167 -13.96 25.56 -6.77
CA ALA A 167 -15.31 25.38 -6.27
C ALA A 167 -16.08 24.27 -6.99
N THR A 168 -16.78 23.46 -6.21
CA THR A 168 -18.08 22.95 -6.60
C THR A 168 -18.90 24.14 -7.12
N GLY A 169 -18.93 24.32 -8.44
CA GLY A 169 -19.94 25.15 -9.08
C GLY A 169 -21.31 24.52 -8.83
N PRO A 170 -22.37 25.32 -8.69
CA PRO A 170 -23.69 24.81 -8.35
C PRO A 170 -24.17 23.87 -9.46
N VAL A 171 -24.68 22.71 -9.05
CA VAL A 171 -25.48 21.84 -9.93
C VAL A 171 -26.59 22.71 -10.52
N PRO A 172 -26.73 22.84 -11.86
CA PRO A 172 -27.85 23.57 -12.42
C PRO A 172 -29.14 22.86 -12.00
N PRO A 173 -30.19 23.60 -11.58
CA PRO A 173 -31.47 22.98 -11.25
C PRO A 173 -32.00 22.25 -12.49
N PRO A 174 -32.68 21.10 -12.33
CA PRO A 174 -33.30 20.43 -13.46
C PRO A 174 -34.32 21.37 -14.10
N ALA A 175 -34.10 21.70 -15.36
CA ALA A 175 -35.07 22.40 -16.19
C ALA A 175 -36.26 21.48 -16.47
N GLY A 176 -37.47 21.95 -16.14
CA GLY A 176 -38.70 21.53 -16.79
C GLY A 176 -39.59 20.54 -16.03
N ALA A 177 -40.58 21.09 -15.34
CA ALA A 177 -41.92 20.51 -15.31
C ALA A 177 -42.91 21.70 -15.35
N GLY A 178 -43.17 22.18 -16.56
CA GLY A 178 -44.29 23.07 -16.83
C GLY A 178 -45.53 22.24 -17.13
N GLN A 179 -46.62 22.53 -16.41
CA GLN A 179 -47.98 22.59 -16.92
C GLN A 179 -48.66 23.78 -16.24
#